data_AF-A0A0D3ILI5-F1
#
_entry.id   AF-A0A0D3ILI5-F1
#
_cell.length_a   1.000
_cell.length_b   1.000
_cell.length_c   1.000
_cell.angle_alpha   90.00
_cell.angle_beta   90.00
_cell.angle_gamma   90.00
#
_symmetry.space_group_name_H-M   'P 1'
#
loop_
_entity.id
_entity.type
_entity.pdbx_description
1 polymer ?
#
loop_
_entity_poly.entity_id
_entity_poly.type
_entity_poly.pdbx_seq_one_letter_code
_entity_poly.pdbx_strand_id
1 'polypeptide(L)'
;MCQGCVSPVVAFSWLGGILINGSFIWLISLGTATHWPLGLVLAILYTCILFGVASRLMRREEPAFIVDIFLLLGVIGVASSGGILASNIFTSGCGPHDGPPRPIATWSSPTTNLSRDVMIWAQRTSWDAGSTFVYEPVGAALFFRGQRASGRGEALWRSTAGSASPVQLDGSFVRPHGLVAVGQHVCFVAHTNTSYADAVYCYASDGLSYTRVSGRNGDEPRSPRSLLATPDGSLFFKAWAPFGRTPSEGVVYRADPPFTTADLLSRRKGGVFPPPPPPPPAAPGASPPPLPPPGCDSEAGVRTMAVGLLGLATLPALLVSLFIWWRLKAPSMALATFVSVSALAINVYAIIAPGGAASAGDFVQWWFLCAGAAFLLLFISLKLQNRVDNITFRWALDVGCIAYAGAMLAILHVPFTDMAWRWVVYQFTLLLPMLLLSAVAASTTTGLPLVLASAAVFVDAWRLTVELTRLLGSSSLATLATVVMLGLVGLLLVFAGLAYDRHKDNIAAAVDAVAERACGPWRKRPPPPPEPTHASASASRAPKVLV
;
A
#
# COMPACT_ATOMS: atom_id res chain seq x y z
N MET A 1 25.02 35.54 3.59
CA MET A 1 24.71 34.37 2.74
C MET A 1 23.89 33.40 3.57
N CYS A 2 22.64 33.14 3.22
CA CYS A 2 21.76 32.28 3.99
C CYS A 2 22.25 30.83 3.92
N GLN A 3 22.87 30.33 4.99
CA GLN A 3 23.28 28.93 5.17
C GLN A 3 22.10 27.94 5.18
N GLY A 4 20.85 28.41 5.05
CA GLY A 4 19.63 27.61 5.03
C GLY A 4 18.96 27.43 3.66
N CYS A 5 19.40 28.11 2.60
CA CYS A 5 18.83 27.86 1.27
C CYS A 5 19.43 26.57 0.73
N VAL A 6 18.62 25.53 0.54
CA VAL A 6 18.99 24.37 -0.28
C VAL A 6 19.51 24.93 -1.60
N SER A 7 20.80 24.72 -1.88
CA SER A 7 21.39 25.22 -3.11
C SER A 7 20.52 24.75 -4.27
N PRO A 8 20.05 25.64 -5.17
CA PRO A 8 19.22 25.24 -6.31
C PRO A 8 19.88 24.11 -7.11
N VAL A 9 21.22 24.06 -7.13
CA VAL A 9 22.00 22.97 -7.71
C VAL A 9 21.62 21.61 -7.09
N VAL A 10 21.51 21.51 -5.76
CA VAL A 10 21.14 20.26 -5.08
C VAL A 10 19.72 19.83 -5.47
N ALA A 11 18.78 20.77 -5.50
CA ALA A 11 17.40 20.48 -5.90
C ALA A 11 17.30 20.04 -7.38
N PHE A 12 17.98 20.74 -8.29
CA PHE A 12 18.03 20.36 -9.71
C PHE A 12 18.79 19.05 -9.94
N SER A 13 19.85 18.75 -9.16
CA SER A 13 20.53 17.45 -9.21
C SER A 13 19.62 16.32 -8.76
N TRP A 14 18.81 16.51 -7.71
CA TRP A 14 17.77 15.54 -7.33
C TRP A 14 16.74 15.33 -8.42
N LEU A 15 16.18 16.41 -8.96
CA LEU A 15 15.16 16.33 -10.02
C LEU A 15 15.71 15.66 -11.28
N GLY A 16 16.91 16.05 -11.73
CA GLY A 16 17.60 15.44 -12.86
C GLY A 16 17.92 13.98 -12.61
N GLY A 17 18.37 13.64 -11.40
CA GLY A 17 18.55 12.26 -10.96
C GLY A 17 17.25 11.47 -11.07
N ILE A 18 16.16 11.94 -10.47
CA ILE A 18 14.84 11.28 -10.50
C ILE A 18 14.36 11.10 -11.94
N LEU A 19 14.48 12.11 -12.80
CA LEU A 19 14.05 12.04 -14.19
C LEU A 19 14.86 11.02 -15.00
N ILE A 20 16.19 11.04 -14.89
CA ILE A 20 17.06 10.08 -15.57
C ILE A 20 16.71 8.67 -15.11
N ASN A 21 16.60 8.44 -13.82
CA ASN A 21 16.25 7.13 -13.28
C ASN A 21 14.85 6.69 -13.67
N GLY A 22 13.87 7.59 -13.62
CA GLY A 22 12.50 7.31 -14.06
C GLY A 22 12.46 6.85 -15.52
N SER A 23 13.17 7.54 -16.40
CA SER A 23 13.30 7.16 -17.81
C SER A 23 13.97 5.81 -18.00
N PHE A 24 15.04 5.51 -17.25
CA PHE A 24 15.71 4.21 -17.33
C PHE A 24 14.86 3.08 -16.74
N ILE A 25 14.20 3.28 -15.62
CA ILE A 25 13.26 2.32 -15.03
C ILE A 25 12.14 2.03 -16.03
N TRP A 26 11.60 3.05 -16.69
CA TRP A 26 10.58 2.88 -17.73
C TRP A 26 11.11 2.09 -18.93
N LEU A 27 12.31 2.42 -19.42
CA LEU A 27 12.94 1.71 -20.54
C LEU A 27 13.27 0.25 -20.21
N ILE A 28 13.80 -0.02 -19.02
CA ILE A 28 14.06 -1.38 -18.52
C ILE A 28 12.73 -2.13 -18.40
N SER A 29 11.69 -1.52 -17.83
CA SER A 29 10.37 -2.14 -17.69
C SER A 29 9.75 -2.47 -19.05
N LEU A 30 9.86 -1.57 -20.03
CA LEU A 30 9.42 -1.81 -21.41
C LEU A 30 10.22 -2.94 -22.08
N GLY A 31 11.54 -2.93 -21.91
CA GLY A 31 12.42 -4.01 -22.38
C GLY A 31 12.05 -5.35 -21.74
N THR A 32 11.80 -5.38 -20.42
CA THR A 32 11.41 -6.58 -19.70
C THR A 32 10.05 -7.11 -20.16
N ALA A 33 9.08 -6.23 -20.41
CA ALA A 33 7.74 -6.59 -20.87
C ALA A 33 7.73 -7.12 -22.32
N THR A 34 8.58 -6.58 -23.19
CA THR A 34 8.65 -6.97 -24.60
C THR A 34 9.54 -8.19 -24.83
N HIS A 35 10.74 -8.19 -24.27
CA HIS A 35 11.69 -9.27 -24.35
C HIS A 35 12.64 -9.24 -23.15
N TRP A 36 12.35 -10.05 -22.13
CA TRP A 36 13.06 -9.99 -20.85
C TRP A 36 14.61 -10.01 -20.93
N PRO A 37 15.27 -10.71 -21.86
CA PRO A 37 16.73 -10.64 -22.00
C PRO A 37 17.21 -9.24 -22.39
N LEU A 38 16.45 -8.52 -23.22
CA LEU A 38 16.75 -7.13 -23.58
C LEU A 38 16.67 -6.24 -22.34
N GLY A 39 15.60 -6.36 -21.56
CA GLY A 39 15.45 -5.63 -20.29
C GLY A 39 16.59 -5.91 -19.30
N LEU A 40 17.01 -7.17 -19.18
CA LEU A 40 18.15 -7.58 -18.35
C LEU A 40 19.47 -6.98 -18.83
N VAL A 41 19.78 -7.05 -20.14
CA VAL A 41 21.00 -6.46 -20.71
C VAL A 41 21.03 -4.96 -20.48
N LEU A 42 19.91 -4.26 -20.70
CA LEU A 42 19.80 -2.82 -20.43
C LEU A 42 20.02 -2.49 -18.95
N ALA A 43 19.47 -3.29 -18.03
CA ALA A 43 19.67 -3.10 -16.59
C ALA A 43 21.14 -3.28 -16.17
N ILE A 44 21.82 -4.30 -16.70
CA ILE A 44 23.25 -4.55 -16.44
C ILE A 44 24.11 -3.42 -17.00
N LEU A 45 23.90 -3.04 -18.27
CA LEU A 45 24.64 -1.95 -18.90
C LEU A 45 24.47 -0.65 -18.13
N TYR A 46 23.23 -0.31 -17.75
CA TYR A 46 22.95 0.88 -16.95
C TYR A 46 23.68 0.84 -15.60
N THR A 47 23.62 -0.29 -14.89
CA THR A 47 24.33 -0.50 -13.62
C THR A 47 25.83 -0.29 -13.77
N CYS A 48 26.45 -0.85 -14.82
CA CYS A 48 27.87 -0.66 -15.12
C CYS A 48 28.21 0.80 -15.42
N ILE A 49 27.36 1.51 -16.17
CA ILE A 49 27.54 2.93 -16.47
C ILE A 49 27.48 3.76 -15.18
N LEU A 50 26.51 3.51 -14.29
CA LEU A 50 26.37 4.23 -13.03
C LEU A 50 27.62 4.08 -12.15
N PHE A 51 28.12 2.86 -11.96
CA PHE A 51 29.35 2.62 -11.20
C PHE A 51 30.59 3.21 -11.89
N GLY A 52 30.66 3.12 -13.22
CA GLY A 52 31.76 3.71 -14.01
C GLY A 52 31.81 5.23 -13.90
N VAL A 53 30.65 5.90 -13.96
CA VAL A 53 30.52 7.35 -13.77
C VAL A 53 30.86 7.72 -12.33
N ALA A 54 30.33 7.03 -11.33
CA ALA A 54 30.66 7.25 -9.92
C ALA A 54 32.18 7.17 -9.69
N SER A 55 32.82 6.12 -10.19
CA SER A 55 34.28 5.92 -10.07
C SER A 55 35.08 7.04 -10.73
N ARG A 56 34.66 7.53 -11.91
CA ARG A 56 35.30 8.67 -12.57
C ARG A 56 35.12 9.98 -11.80
N LEU A 57 33.93 10.24 -11.26
CA LEU A 57 33.65 11.44 -10.46
C LEU A 57 34.45 11.43 -9.15
N MET A 58 34.59 10.27 -8.50
CA MET A 58 35.45 10.12 -7.32
C MET A 58 36.91 10.48 -7.61
N ARG A 59 37.44 10.07 -8.78
CA ARG A 59 38.81 10.43 -9.20
C ARG A 59 38.99 11.91 -9.51
N ARG A 60 37.91 12.63 -9.79
CA ARG A 60 37.91 14.06 -10.10
C ARG A 60 37.62 14.95 -8.88
N GLU A 61 37.46 14.34 -7.70
CA GLU A 61 37.11 15.06 -6.46
C GLU A 61 35.81 15.87 -6.58
N GLU A 62 34.88 15.38 -7.40
CA GLU A 62 33.56 15.98 -7.60
C GLU A 62 32.71 15.89 -6.32
N PRO A 63 31.63 16.69 -6.18
CA PRO A 63 30.83 16.73 -4.96
C PRO A 63 30.38 15.33 -4.52
N ALA A 64 30.77 14.93 -3.30
CA ALA A 64 30.52 13.59 -2.74
C ALA A 64 29.05 13.17 -2.86
N PHE A 65 28.13 14.13 -2.72
CA PHE A 65 26.70 13.90 -2.85
C PHE A 65 26.28 13.33 -4.22
N ILE A 66 26.87 13.80 -5.32
CA ILE A 66 26.55 13.32 -6.67
C ILE A 66 27.03 11.87 -6.81
N VAL A 67 28.25 11.59 -6.35
CA VAL A 67 28.83 10.24 -6.34
C VAL A 67 27.93 9.28 -5.54
N ASP A 68 27.48 9.69 -4.36
CA ASP A 68 26.62 8.90 -3.49
C ASP A 68 25.31 8.48 -4.16
N ILE A 69 24.69 9.38 -4.95
CA ILE A 69 23.48 9.05 -5.71
C ILE A 69 23.81 7.99 -6.77
N PHE A 70 24.87 8.17 -7.56
CA PHE A 70 25.24 7.18 -8.59
C PHE A 70 25.54 5.80 -8.00
N LEU A 71 26.22 5.75 -6.84
CA LEU A 71 26.47 4.50 -6.12
C LEU A 71 25.17 3.85 -5.64
N LEU A 72 24.25 4.61 -5.04
CA LEU A 72 22.95 4.12 -4.59
C LEU A 72 22.15 3.50 -5.74
N LEU A 73 22.07 4.22 -6.86
CA LEU A 73 21.37 3.75 -8.06
C LEU A 73 22.03 2.52 -8.66
N GLY A 74 23.36 2.44 -8.62
CA GLY A 74 24.08 1.23 -9.03
C GLY A 74 23.67 0.01 -8.21
N VAL A 75 23.52 0.15 -6.89
CA VAL A 75 23.04 -0.94 -6.02
C VAL A 75 21.59 -1.33 -6.36
N ILE A 76 20.72 -0.35 -6.59
CA ILE A 76 19.34 -0.60 -7.03
C ILE A 76 19.34 -1.32 -8.40
N GLY A 77 20.26 -0.99 -9.29
CA GLY A 77 20.47 -1.66 -10.56
C GLY A 77 20.87 -3.13 -10.42
N VAL A 78 21.75 -3.45 -9.45
CA VAL A 78 22.11 -4.83 -9.09
C VAL A 78 20.87 -5.59 -8.62
N ALA A 79 20.10 -5.02 -7.69
CA ALA A 79 18.84 -5.61 -7.21
C ALA A 79 17.84 -5.84 -8.35
N SER A 80 17.68 -4.86 -9.24
CA SER A 80 16.73 -4.91 -10.35
C SER A 80 17.12 -5.96 -11.38
N SER A 81 18.41 -6.04 -11.74
CA SER A 81 18.94 -7.05 -12.68
C SER A 81 18.74 -8.46 -12.12
N GLY A 82 19.06 -8.65 -10.83
CA GLY A 82 18.79 -9.89 -10.12
C GLY A 82 17.31 -10.23 -10.04
N GLY A 83 16.44 -9.23 -9.85
CA GLY A 83 15.00 -9.38 -9.80
C GLY A 83 14.42 -9.84 -11.14
N ILE A 84 14.85 -9.23 -12.25
CA ILE A 84 14.48 -9.65 -13.62
C ILE A 84 14.95 -11.07 -13.88
N LEU A 85 16.18 -11.41 -13.51
CA LEU A 85 16.71 -12.75 -13.71
C LEU A 85 15.95 -13.80 -12.89
N ALA A 86 15.72 -13.51 -11.60
CA ALA A 86 14.96 -14.38 -10.71
C ALA A 86 13.52 -14.58 -11.18
N SER A 87 12.84 -13.49 -11.56
CA SER A 87 11.49 -13.62 -12.11
C SER A 87 11.53 -14.49 -13.35
N ASN A 88 12.39 -14.26 -14.34
CA ASN A 88 12.31 -15.01 -15.59
C ASN A 88 12.81 -16.47 -15.51
N ILE A 89 13.83 -16.77 -14.70
CA ILE A 89 14.30 -18.16 -14.51
C ILE A 89 13.26 -18.97 -13.73
N PHE A 90 12.82 -18.46 -12.57
CA PHE A 90 11.95 -19.22 -11.66
C PHE A 90 10.46 -19.08 -11.99
N THR A 91 10.07 -18.14 -12.86
CA THR A 91 8.70 -18.03 -13.41
C THR A 91 8.59 -18.56 -14.84
N SER A 92 9.59 -19.24 -15.40
CA SER A 92 9.56 -19.78 -16.77
C SER A 92 8.45 -20.83 -17.02
N GLY A 93 7.66 -21.22 -16.02
CA GLY A 93 6.39 -21.96 -16.15
C GLY A 93 5.12 -21.17 -15.76
N CYS A 94 5.26 -19.87 -15.53
CA CYS A 94 4.27 -18.98 -14.92
C CYS A 94 4.21 -17.60 -15.55
N GLY A 95 4.81 -17.42 -16.72
CA GLY A 95 4.64 -16.21 -17.49
C GLY A 95 3.14 -15.90 -17.65
N PRO A 96 2.73 -14.62 -17.59
CA PRO A 96 1.34 -14.23 -17.78
C PRO A 96 0.75 -14.67 -19.12
N HIS A 97 1.58 -15.14 -20.06
CA HIS A 97 1.18 -15.52 -21.42
C HIS A 97 1.48 -16.97 -21.84
N ASP A 98 2.46 -17.66 -21.24
CA ASP A 98 2.98 -18.92 -21.79
C ASP A 98 2.81 -20.17 -20.91
N GLY A 99 2.19 -20.05 -19.74
CA GLY A 99 1.58 -21.26 -19.16
C GLY A 99 0.49 -21.74 -20.13
N PRO A 100 0.31 -23.06 -20.40
CA PRO A 100 -0.96 -23.53 -20.96
C PRO A 100 -2.02 -22.87 -20.11
N PRO A 101 -2.98 -22.10 -20.70
CA PRO A 101 -3.82 -21.17 -19.98
C PRO A 101 -4.22 -21.87 -18.73
N ARG A 102 -3.69 -21.41 -17.57
CA ARG A 102 -3.98 -22.11 -16.32
C ARG A 102 -5.49 -22.28 -16.38
N PRO A 103 -6.03 -23.46 -16.07
CA PRO A 103 -7.39 -23.50 -15.61
C PRO A 103 -7.38 -22.76 -14.26
N ILE A 104 -7.11 -21.44 -14.28
CA ILE A 104 -7.90 -20.49 -13.55
C ILE A 104 -9.28 -21.06 -13.73
N ALA A 105 -9.82 -21.53 -12.61
CA ALA A 105 -11.20 -21.88 -12.42
C ALA A 105 -12.02 -20.82 -13.13
N THR A 106 -12.24 -20.97 -14.42
CA THR A 106 -12.81 -19.94 -15.25
C THR A 106 -14.26 -20.25 -15.05
N TRP A 107 -14.85 -19.51 -14.12
CA TRP A 107 -16.25 -19.67 -13.85
C TRP A 107 -16.97 -19.36 -15.15
N SER A 108 -17.54 -20.38 -15.77
CA SER A 108 -18.46 -20.21 -16.87
C SER A 108 -19.85 -20.37 -16.29
N SER A 109 -20.66 -19.33 -16.39
CA SER A 109 -22.09 -19.44 -16.15
C SER A 109 -22.67 -20.38 -17.19
N PRO A 110 -23.18 -21.57 -16.82
CA PRO A 110 -23.85 -22.45 -17.77
C PRO A 110 -25.07 -21.68 -18.29
N THR A 111 -25.03 -21.33 -19.57
CA THR A 111 -26.12 -20.63 -20.25
C THR A 111 -27.18 -21.60 -20.77
N THR A 112 -26.87 -22.90 -20.81
CA THR A 112 -27.81 -23.94 -21.25
C THR A 112 -28.87 -24.13 -20.16
N ASN A 113 -30.14 -23.89 -20.50
CA ASN A 113 -31.34 -23.99 -19.66
C ASN A 113 -31.67 -22.75 -18.80
N LEU A 114 -31.04 -21.60 -19.05
CA LEU A 114 -31.49 -20.33 -18.46
C LEU A 114 -32.38 -19.56 -19.44
N SER A 115 -33.31 -18.77 -18.90
CA SER A 115 -34.11 -17.87 -19.73
C SER A 115 -33.21 -16.84 -20.43
N ARG A 116 -33.66 -16.33 -21.59
CA ARG A 116 -32.89 -15.39 -22.40
C ARG A 116 -32.48 -14.14 -21.61
N ASP A 117 -33.35 -13.65 -20.74
CA ASP A 117 -33.10 -12.46 -19.94
C ASP A 117 -32.02 -12.69 -18.89
N VAL A 118 -32.03 -13.86 -18.24
CA VAL A 118 -30.96 -14.24 -17.29
C VAL A 118 -29.63 -14.37 -18.00
N MET A 119 -29.59 -14.92 -19.22
CA MET A 119 -28.35 -15.01 -19.99
C MET A 119 -27.79 -13.64 -20.34
N ILE A 120 -28.63 -12.73 -20.85
CA ILE A 120 -28.23 -11.36 -21.19
C ILE A 120 -27.72 -10.62 -19.95
N TRP A 121 -28.42 -10.74 -18.83
CA TRP A 121 -28.00 -10.15 -17.56
C TRP A 121 -26.69 -10.76 -17.05
N ALA A 122 -26.55 -12.08 -17.10
CA ALA A 122 -25.36 -12.81 -16.64
C ALA A 122 -24.10 -12.40 -17.41
N GLN A 123 -24.20 -12.06 -18.69
CA GLN A 123 -23.07 -11.65 -19.54
C GLN A 123 -22.64 -10.18 -19.36
N ARG A 124 -23.41 -9.34 -18.66
CA ARG A 124 -23.01 -7.93 -18.43
C ARG A 124 -21.80 -7.84 -17.50
N THR A 125 -20.75 -7.16 -17.93
CA THR A 125 -19.54 -6.90 -17.13
C THR A 125 -19.71 -5.76 -16.14
N SER A 126 -20.71 -4.89 -16.32
CA SER A 126 -21.04 -3.86 -15.35
C SER A 126 -21.81 -4.46 -14.17
N TRP A 127 -21.24 -4.33 -12.98
CA TRP A 127 -21.85 -4.72 -11.71
C TRP A 127 -22.53 -3.54 -11.02
N ASP A 128 -22.54 -2.39 -11.68
CA ASP A 128 -22.81 -1.10 -11.05
C ASP A 128 -24.29 -0.85 -10.85
N ALA A 129 -24.56 -0.43 -9.61
CA ALA A 129 -25.79 0.11 -9.03
C ALA A 129 -27.08 -0.61 -9.46
N GLY A 130 -27.31 -1.76 -8.84
CA GLY A 130 -28.67 -2.32 -8.79
C GLY A 130 -29.66 -1.28 -8.24
N SER A 131 -30.94 -1.44 -8.60
CA SER A 131 -31.98 -0.44 -8.32
C SER A 131 -31.96 0.04 -6.86
N THR A 132 -32.24 1.33 -6.65
CA THR A 132 -32.41 1.91 -5.31
C THR A 132 -33.86 1.88 -4.84
N PHE A 133 -34.80 1.44 -5.67
CA PHE A 133 -36.20 1.32 -5.34
C PHE A 133 -36.86 0.21 -6.16
N VAL A 134 -37.91 -0.40 -5.59
CA VAL A 134 -38.73 -1.38 -6.28
C VAL A 134 -40.17 -1.32 -5.79
N TYR A 135 -41.12 -1.48 -6.70
CA TYR A 135 -42.54 -1.60 -6.38
C TYR A 135 -42.91 -3.09 -6.31
N GLU A 136 -43.48 -3.50 -5.18
CA GLU A 136 -43.99 -4.85 -4.94
C GLU A 136 -45.52 -4.82 -5.14
N PRO A 137 -46.04 -5.49 -6.19
CA PRO A 137 -47.41 -5.29 -6.64
C PRO A 137 -48.47 -5.96 -5.76
N VAL A 138 -48.15 -7.05 -5.06
CA VAL A 138 -49.13 -7.82 -4.27
C VAL A 138 -49.50 -7.08 -2.98
N GLY A 139 -48.50 -6.57 -2.26
CA GLY A 139 -48.67 -5.74 -1.08
C GLY A 139 -48.88 -4.25 -1.40
N ALA A 140 -48.91 -3.87 -2.68
CA ALA A 140 -49.00 -2.49 -3.16
C ALA A 140 -48.03 -1.54 -2.41
N ALA A 141 -46.77 -1.97 -2.32
CA ALA A 141 -45.75 -1.32 -1.49
C ALA A 141 -44.52 -0.92 -2.32
N LEU A 142 -44.07 0.32 -2.14
CA LEU A 142 -42.80 0.82 -2.66
C LEU A 142 -41.71 0.63 -1.61
N PHE A 143 -40.66 -0.10 -1.97
CA PHE A 143 -39.45 -0.23 -1.18
C PHE A 143 -38.36 0.63 -1.79
N PHE A 144 -37.61 1.36 -0.97
CA PHE A 144 -36.56 2.23 -1.48
C PHE A 144 -35.44 2.46 -0.46
N ARG A 145 -34.26 2.75 -0.98
CA ARG A 145 -33.12 3.22 -0.21
C ARG A 145 -33.34 4.69 0.15
N GLY A 146 -33.28 5.00 1.44
CA GLY A 146 -33.39 6.36 1.96
C GLY A 146 -32.42 6.60 3.10
N GLN A 147 -32.24 7.87 3.47
CA GLN A 147 -31.43 8.23 4.64
C GLN A 147 -32.10 7.69 5.91
N ARG A 148 -31.33 7.20 6.89
CA ARG A 148 -31.87 6.76 8.19
C ARG A 148 -32.58 7.91 8.90
N ALA A 149 -33.59 7.60 9.72
CA ALA A 149 -34.28 8.59 10.56
C ALA A 149 -33.32 9.34 11.51
N SER A 150 -32.20 8.71 11.89
CA SER A 150 -31.12 9.33 12.66
C SER A 150 -30.28 10.34 11.87
N GLY A 151 -30.52 10.51 10.57
CA GLY A 151 -29.74 11.36 9.67
C GLY A 151 -28.38 10.79 9.28
N ARG A 152 -27.96 9.63 9.81
CA ARG A 152 -26.65 9.04 9.52
C ARG A 152 -26.79 7.72 8.76
N GLY A 153 -26.30 7.69 7.54
CA GLY A 153 -26.28 6.49 6.70
C GLY A 153 -27.60 6.22 5.99
N GLU A 154 -27.65 5.07 5.32
CA GLU A 154 -28.75 4.66 4.46
C GLU A 154 -29.47 3.46 5.09
N ALA A 155 -30.79 3.42 4.96
CA ALA A 155 -31.66 2.33 5.40
C ALA A 155 -32.68 1.99 4.32
N LEU A 156 -33.34 0.86 4.52
CA LEU A 156 -34.43 0.39 3.67
C LEU A 156 -35.74 0.97 4.21
N TRP A 157 -36.50 1.59 3.34
CA TRP A 157 -37.80 2.18 3.63
C TRP A 157 -38.89 1.48 2.85
N ARG A 158 -40.09 1.43 3.43
CA ARG A 158 -41.31 0.88 2.81
C ARG A 158 -42.43 1.91 2.88
N SER A 159 -43.13 2.10 1.78
CA SER A 159 -44.33 2.95 1.70
C SER A 159 -45.47 2.16 1.05
N THR A 160 -46.60 2.03 1.74
CA THR A 160 -47.80 1.36 1.22
C THR A 160 -48.84 2.37 0.77
N ALA A 161 -49.68 1.98 -0.19
CA ALA A 161 -50.83 2.79 -0.57
C ALA A 161 -51.72 3.07 0.66
N GLY A 162 -51.96 4.35 0.96
CA GLY A 162 -52.76 4.78 2.11
C GLY A 162 -51.98 5.04 3.41
N SER A 163 -50.68 4.71 3.48
CA SER A 163 -49.84 5.17 4.60
C SER A 163 -49.49 6.64 4.44
N ALA A 164 -49.67 7.44 5.50
CA ALA A 164 -49.29 8.84 5.52
C ALA A 164 -47.77 9.07 5.51
N SER A 165 -46.96 8.05 5.86
CA SER A 165 -45.51 8.18 5.91
C SER A 165 -44.80 6.84 5.63
N PRO A 166 -43.63 6.87 4.95
CA PRO A 166 -42.78 5.69 4.81
C PRO A 166 -42.31 5.18 6.18
N VAL A 167 -42.25 3.85 6.32
CA VAL A 167 -41.75 3.18 7.52
C VAL A 167 -40.33 2.70 7.25
N GLN A 168 -39.40 3.05 8.13
CA GLN A 168 -38.04 2.49 8.09
C GLN A 168 -38.11 1.03 8.53
N LEU A 169 -37.66 0.12 7.67
CA LEU A 169 -37.48 -1.28 8.03
C LEU A 169 -36.23 -1.44 8.91
N ASP A 170 -35.95 -2.67 9.38
CA ASP A 170 -34.90 -2.96 10.36
C ASP A 170 -33.65 -2.06 10.20
N GLY A 171 -33.36 -1.27 11.25
CA GLY A 171 -32.24 -0.35 11.30
C GLY A 171 -30.87 -1.04 11.37
N SER A 172 -30.83 -2.38 11.39
CA SER A 172 -29.60 -3.17 11.33
C SER A 172 -28.93 -3.12 9.94
N PHE A 173 -29.69 -2.90 8.87
CA PHE A 173 -29.19 -2.89 7.49
C PHE A 173 -28.51 -1.57 7.12
N VAL A 174 -27.35 -1.67 6.49
CA VAL A 174 -26.53 -0.55 6.03
C VAL A 174 -26.36 -0.65 4.50
N ARG A 175 -26.60 0.47 3.81
CA ARG A 175 -26.43 0.63 2.35
C ARG A 175 -27.20 -0.41 1.51
N PRO A 176 -28.54 -0.53 1.70
CA PRO A 176 -29.34 -1.43 0.87
C PRO A 176 -29.29 -1.00 -0.60
N HIS A 177 -29.07 -1.95 -1.51
CA HIS A 177 -28.98 -1.72 -2.95
C HIS A 177 -29.42 -2.97 -3.74
N GLY A 178 -29.63 -2.82 -5.04
CA GLY A 178 -30.05 -3.95 -5.88
C GLY A 178 -31.42 -4.50 -5.52
N LEU A 179 -32.38 -3.60 -5.27
CA LEU A 179 -33.72 -4.01 -4.88
C LEU A 179 -34.46 -4.67 -6.05
N VAL A 180 -35.07 -5.83 -5.82
CA VAL A 180 -35.90 -6.54 -6.78
C VAL A 180 -37.12 -7.15 -6.08
N ALA A 181 -38.28 -7.14 -6.74
CA ALA A 181 -39.49 -7.78 -6.27
C ALA A 181 -39.62 -9.15 -6.94
N VAL A 182 -39.81 -10.20 -6.15
CA VAL A 182 -39.92 -11.59 -6.60
C VAL A 182 -41.11 -12.24 -5.90
N GLY A 183 -42.22 -12.46 -6.62
CA GLY A 183 -43.46 -12.96 -6.01
C GLY A 183 -43.96 -12.00 -4.92
N GLN A 184 -44.12 -12.52 -3.69
CA GLN A 184 -44.51 -11.74 -2.50
C GLN A 184 -43.30 -11.29 -1.66
N HIS A 185 -42.11 -11.27 -2.23
CA HIS A 185 -40.88 -10.91 -1.53
C HIS A 185 -40.17 -9.73 -2.19
N VAL A 186 -39.46 -8.95 -1.39
CA VAL A 186 -38.51 -7.94 -1.86
C VAL A 186 -37.11 -8.33 -1.42
N CYS A 187 -36.26 -8.62 -2.39
CA CYS A 187 -34.88 -9.00 -2.17
C CYS A 187 -33.93 -7.85 -2.49
N PHE A 188 -32.87 -7.72 -1.70
CA PHE A 188 -31.88 -6.65 -1.81
C PHE A 188 -30.55 -7.11 -1.24
N VAL A 189 -29.49 -6.39 -1.58
CA VAL A 189 -28.17 -6.55 -0.96
C VAL A 189 -27.97 -5.48 0.09
N ALA A 190 -27.50 -5.87 1.26
CA ALA A 190 -27.03 -4.97 2.29
C ALA A 190 -25.92 -5.66 3.09
N HIS A 191 -25.25 -4.92 3.96
CA HIS A 191 -24.53 -5.51 5.08
C HIS A 191 -25.20 -5.08 6.39
N THR A 192 -24.87 -5.73 7.48
CA THR A 192 -25.49 -5.46 8.79
C THR A 192 -24.51 -4.73 9.70
N ASN A 193 -25.01 -4.09 10.75
CA ASN A 193 -24.12 -3.46 11.74
C ASN A 193 -23.14 -4.46 12.40
N THR A 194 -23.42 -5.76 12.35
CA THR A 194 -22.56 -6.83 12.91
C THR A 194 -21.65 -7.52 11.90
N SER A 195 -21.94 -7.40 10.59
CA SER A 195 -21.14 -8.01 9.52
C SER A 195 -20.94 -6.99 8.40
N TYR A 196 -19.68 -6.67 8.10
CA TYR A 196 -19.30 -5.79 7.00
C TYR A 196 -19.35 -6.46 5.61
N ALA A 197 -19.69 -7.74 5.56
CA ALA A 197 -19.87 -8.45 4.30
C ALA A 197 -21.30 -8.24 3.78
N ASP A 198 -21.41 -7.76 2.54
CA ASP A 198 -22.69 -7.69 1.84
C ASP A 198 -23.28 -9.11 1.70
N ALA A 199 -24.58 -9.23 1.90
CA ALA A 199 -25.36 -10.46 1.73
C ALA A 199 -26.73 -10.13 1.10
N VAL A 200 -27.37 -11.15 0.52
CA VAL A 200 -28.72 -11.01 -0.02
C VAL A 200 -29.73 -11.28 1.09
N TYR A 201 -30.68 -10.36 1.25
CA TYR A 201 -31.79 -10.45 2.19
C TYR A 201 -33.10 -10.34 1.43
N CYS A 202 -34.11 -11.10 1.83
CA CYS A 202 -35.45 -11.07 1.23
C CYS A 202 -36.50 -10.84 2.31
N TYR A 203 -37.19 -9.69 2.24
CA TYR A 203 -38.35 -9.41 3.08
C TYR A 203 -39.58 -10.11 2.52
N ALA A 204 -40.46 -10.61 3.39
CA ALA A 204 -41.85 -10.82 3.03
C ALA A 204 -42.54 -9.48 2.72
N SER A 205 -43.61 -9.51 1.92
CA SER A 205 -44.38 -8.31 1.52
C SER A 205 -44.88 -7.48 2.70
N ASP A 206 -45.04 -8.09 3.88
CA ASP A 206 -45.40 -7.43 5.13
C ASP A 206 -44.28 -6.56 5.73
N GLY A 207 -43.03 -6.71 5.29
CA GLY A 207 -41.85 -6.03 5.83
C GLY A 207 -41.49 -6.40 7.27
N LEU A 208 -42.13 -7.41 7.87
CA LEU A 208 -41.94 -7.78 9.28
C LEU A 208 -40.86 -8.84 9.46
N SER A 209 -40.72 -9.74 8.49
CA SER A 209 -39.75 -10.84 8.53
C SER A 209 -38.85 -10.83 7.29
N TYR A 210 -37.57 -11.14 7.48
CA TYR A 210 -36.62 -11.30 6.40
C TYR A 210 -35.86 -12.62 6.51
N THR A 211 -35.46 -13.18 5.37
CA THR A 211 -34.54 -14.30 5.27
C THR A 211 -33.20 -13.83 4.71
N ARG A 212 -32.09 -14.35 5.26
CA ARG A 212 -30.76 -14.20 4.67
C ARG A 212 -30.53 -15.38 3.74
N VAL A 213 -30.17 -15.12 2.49
CA VAL A 213 -29.86 -16.16 1.51
C VAL A 213 -28.42 -16.65 1.76
N SER A 214 -28.26 -17.91 2.16
CA SER A 214 -26.94 -18.53 2.33
C SER A 214 -26.57 -19.41 1.13
N GLY A 215 -25.28 -19.66 0.90
CA GLY A 215 -24.83 -20.62 -0.12
C GLY A 215 -25.13 -22.05 0.30
N ARG A 216 -25.56 -22.90 -0.64
CA ARG A 216 -25.63 -24.36 -0.39
C ARG A 216 -24.22 -24.97 -0.44
N ASN A 217 -23.99 -26.05 0.32
CA ASN A 217 -22.74 -26.84 0.29
C ASN A 217 -21.44 -26.06 0.61
N GLY A 218 -21.53 -24.95 1.36
CA GLY A 218 -20.37 -24.14 1.71
C GLY A 218 -19.94 -23.12 0.65
N ASP A 219 -20.68 -23.00 -0.46
CA ASP A 219 -20.44 -22.01 -1.51
C ASP A 219 -21.05 -20.64 -1.16
N GLU A 220 -20.74 -20.11 0.02
CA GLU A 220 -21.31 -18.85 0.52
C GLU A 220 -21.03 -17.68 -0.45
N PRO A 221 -22.07 -16.96 -0.91
CA PRO A 221 -21.87 -15.82 -1.80
C PRO A 221 -21.06 -14.72 -1.14
N ARG A 222 -20.02 -14.24 -1.83
CA ARG A 222 -19.15 -13.17 -1.34
C ARG A 222 -19.47 -11.87 -2.06
N SER A 223 -19.87 -10.82 -1.34
CA SER A 223 -20.09 -9.48 -1.93
C SER A 223 -21.06 -9.49 -3.13
N PRO A 224 -22.30 -9.98 -2.96
CA PRO A 224 -23.32 -9.92 -4.01
C PRO A 224 -23.56 -8.46 -4.44
N ARG A 225 -23.84 -8.19 -5.72
CA ARG A 225 -24.00 -6.81 -6.23
C ARG A 225 -25.16 -6.56 -7.17
N SER A 226 -25.48 -7.54 -8.01
CA SER A 226 -26.53 -7.42 -9.02
C SER A 226 -27.56 -8.51 -8.78
N LEU A 227 -28.83 -8.14 -8.78
CA LEU A 227 -29.97 -9.03 -8.58
C LEU A 227 -30.88 -8.97 -9.80
N LEU A 228 -31.50 -10.09 -10.11
CA LEU A 228 -32.49 -10.22 -11.17
C LEU A 228 -33.62 -11.13 -10.68
N ALA A 229 -34.83 -10.59 -10.69
CA ALA A 229 -36.05 -11.37 -10.49
C ALA A 229 -36.52 -11.94 -11.83
N THR A 230 -36.93 -13.20 -11.84
CA THR A 230 -37.53 -13.82 -13.03
C THR A 230 -39.03 -14.08 -12.84
N PRO A 231 -39.82 -14.16 -13.94
CA PRO A 231 -41.28 -14.35 -13.86
C PRO A 231 -41.71 -15.67 -13.20
N ASP A 232 -40.83 -16.67 -13.13
CA ASP A 232 -41.05 -17.95 -12.45
C ASP A 232 -40.88 -17.86 -10.92
N GLY A 233 -40.57 -16.67 -10.40
CA GLY A 233 -40.39 -16.44 -8.96
C GLY A 233 -39.00 -16.81 -8.43
N SER A 234 -38.04 -17.11 -9.30
CA SER A 234 -36.64 -17.30 -8.91
C SER A 234 -35.90 -15.97 -8.78
N LEU A 235 -34.90 -15.95 -7.91
CA LEU A 235 -33.95 -14.84 -7.74
C LEU A 235 -32.58 -15.26 -8.25
N PHE A 236 -32.01 -14.47 -9.15
CA PHE A 236 -30.63 -14.62 -9.61
C PHE A 236 -29.78 -13.48 -9.08
N PHE A 237 -28.54 -13.75 -8.69
CA PHE A 237 -27.62 -12.69 -8.31
C PHE A 237 -26.16 -13.00 -8.64
N LYS A 238 -25.39 -11.93 -8.86
CA LYS A 238 -23.94 -11.99 -9.10
C LYS A 238 -23.18 -11.71 -7.83
N ALA A 239 -22.15 -12.50 -7.57
CA ALA A 239 -21.25 -12.34 -6.43
C ALA A 239 -19.79 -12.65 -6.84
N TRP A 240 -18.86 -12.42 -5.91
CA TRP A 240 -17.49 -12.92 -6.02
C TRP A 240 -17.48 -14.43 -5.93
N ALA A 241 -16.57 -15.03 -6.69
CA ALA A 241 -16.34 -16.45 -6.61
C ALA A 241 -16.01 -16.84 -5.17
N PRO A 242 -16.63 -17.91 -4.62
CA PRO A 242 -16.35 -18.34 -3.27
C PRO A 242 -14.87 -18.75 -3.12
N PHE A 243 -14.27 -19.20 -4.23
CA PHE A 243 -12.87 -19.58 -4.35
C PHE A 243 -12.29 -19.18 -5.72
N GLY A 244 -10.98 -18.90 -5.75
CA GLY A 244 -10.25 -18.57 -6.98
C GLY A 244 -10.53 -17.15 -7.50
N ARG A 245 -10.16 -16.90 -8.76
CA ARG A 245 -10.34 -15.59 -9.39
C ARG A 245 -11.78 -15.44 -9.87
N THR A 246 -12.42 -14.34 -9.47
CA THR A 246 -13.77 -14.00 -9.95
C THR A 246 -13.67 -13.50 -11.40
N PRO A 247 -14.48 -14.01 -12.34
CA PRO A 247 -14.53 -13.47 -13.69
C PRO A 247 -15.06 -12.02 -13.68
N SER A 248 -14.78 -11.25 -14.73
CA SER A 248 -15.30 -9.89 -14.86
C SER A 248 -16.82 -9.83 -14.88
N GLU A 249 -17.52 -10.92 -15.22
CA GLU A 249 -18.99 -10.96 -15.13
C GLU A 249 -19.54 -11.37 -13.75
N GLY A 250 -18.67 -11.79 -12.80
CA GLY A 250 -19.07 -12.39 -11.53
C GLY A 250 -19.51 -13.85 -11.65
N VAL A 251 -19.69 -14.53 -10.51
CA VAL A 251 -20.35 -15.84 -10.48
C VAL A 251 -21.84 -15.68 -10.22
N VAL A 252 -22.65 -16.51 -10.86
CA VAL A 252 -24.11 -16.46 -10.81
C VAL A 252 -24.63 -17.48 -9.82
N TYR A 253 -25.48 -17.01 -8.92
CA TYR A 253 -26.25 -17.80 -7.98
C TYR A 253 -27.72 -17.74 -8.34
N ARG A 254 -28.46 -18.81 -8.01
CA ARG A 254 -29.93 -18.87 -8.06
C ARG A 254 -30.46 -19.21 -6.67
N ALA A 255 -31.41 -18.42 -6.18
CA ALA A 255 -32.19 -18.73 -5.00
C ALA A 255 -33.66 -18.86 -5.39
N ASP A 256 -34.28 -19.96 -4.99
CA ASP A 256 -35.71 -20.21 -5.18
C ASP A 256 -36.46 -19.98 -3.86
N PRO A 257 -37.77 -19.70 -3.89
CA PRO A 257 -38.59 -19.64 -2.67
C PRO A 257 -38.38 -20.90 -1.82
N PRO A 258 -38.18 -20.80 -0.49
CA PRO A 258 -38.41 -19.62 0.37
C PRO A 258 -37.20 -18.66 0.52
N PHE A 259 -36.24 -18.66 -0.42
CA PHE A 259 -35.04 -17.79 -0.43
C PHE A 259 -34.16 -17.94 0.82
N THR A 260 -34.03 -19.16 1.34
CA THR A 260 -33.10 -19.46 2.45
C THR A 260 -31.73 -19.88 1.93
N THR A 261 -31.67 -20.52 0.77
CA THR A 261 -30.43 -21.02 0.18
C THR A 261 -30.31 -20.63 -1.29
N ALA A 262 -29.08 -20.44 -1.76
CA ALA A 262 -28.75 -20.24 -3.15
C ALA A 262 -27.82 -21.35 -3.68
N ASP A 263 -28.13 -21.82 -4.87
CA ASP A 263 -27.30 -22.73 -5.65
C ASP A 263 -26.36 -21.94 -6.56
N LEU A 264 -25.07 -22.25 -6.50
CA LEU A 264 -24.06 -21.69 -7.39
C LEU A 264 -24.23 -22.30 -8.78
N LEU A 265 -24.69 -21.49 -9.73
CA LEU A 265 -24.91 -21.94 -11.10
C LEU A 265 -23.62 -21.93 -11.91
N SER A 266 -22.78 -20.93 -11.72
CA SER A 266 -21.51 -20.85 -12.45
C SER A 266 -20.68 -22.10 -12.18
N ARG A 267 -20.23 -22.75 -13.25
CA ARG A 267 -19.37 -23.93 -13.17
C ARG A 267 -17.93 -23.51 -13.30
N ARG A 268 -17.10 -24.04 -12.43
CA ARG A 268 -15.66 -23.95 -12.55
C ARG A 268 -15.19 -24.70 -13.79
N LYS A 269 -14.77 -24.00 -14.86
CA LYS A 269 -13.99 -24.65 -15.94
C LYS A 269 -12.62 -25.02 -15.39
N GLY A 270 -12.29 -26.31 -15.47
CA GLY A 270 -10.98 -26.85 -15.08
C GLY A 270 -10.82 -27.21 -13.60
N GLY A 271 -11.92 -27.27 -12.85
CA GLY A 271 -11.98 -28.03 -11.60
C GLY A 271 -12.32 -29.47 -11.96
N VAL A 272 -11.49 -30.41 -11.51
CA VAL A 272 -11.76 -31.85 -11.62
C VAL A 272 -13.23 -32.09 -11.23
N PHE A 273 -14.00 -32.68 -12.16
CA PHE A 273 -15.36 -33.16 -11.92
C PHE A 273 -15.42 -34.00 -10.62
N PRO A 274 -16.60 -34.30 -10.04
CA PRO A 274 -16.71 -35.50 -9.19
C PRO A 274 -15.94 -36.63 -9.89
N PRO A 275 -15.12 -37.40 -9.16
CA PRO A 275 -14.14 -38.30 -9.77
C PRO A 275 -14.84 -39.05 -10.90
N PRO A 276 -14.27 -39.03 -12.13
CA PRO A 276 -14.87 -39.80 -13.21
C PRO A 276 -15.14 -41.21 -12.67
N PRO A 277 -16.24 -41.86 -13.11
CA PRO A 277 -16.50 -43.26 -12.73
C PRO A 277 -15.18 -44.01 -12.78
N PRO A 278 -14.83 -44.74 -11.70
CA PRO A 278 -13.47 -45.21 -11.47
C PRO A 278 -12.93 -45.74 -12.79
N PRO A 279 -11.80 -45.18 -13.29
CA PRO A 279 -11.29 -45.59 -14.59
C PRO A 279 -11.20 -47.11 -14.58
N PRO A 280 -11.59 -47.79 -15.68
CA PRO A 280 -11.45 -49.24 -15.77
C PRO A 280 -10.05 -49.59 -15.26
N PRO A 281 -9.92 -50.59 -14.37
CA PRO A 281 -8.69 -50.84 -13.61
C PRO A 281 -7.50 -50.69 -14.54
N ALA A 282 -6.67 -49.69 -14.22
CA ALA A 282 -5.55 -49.32 -15.06
C ALA A 282 -4.78 -50.60 -15.41
N ALA A 283 -4.57 -50.83 -16.71
CA ALA A 283 -3.82 -51.99 -17.16
C ALA A 283 -2.52 -52.07 -16.31
N PRO A 284 -2.19 -53.24 -15.74
CA PRO A 284 -1.03 -53.37 -14.87
C PRO A 284 0.22 -52.82 -15.60
N GLY A 285 0.74 -51.69 -15.13
CA GLY A 285 1.91 -51.03 -15.74
C GLY A 285 1.70 -49.61 -16.28
N ALA A 286 0.48 -49.06 -16.31
CA ALA A 286 0.28 -47.65 -16.67
C ALA A 286 0.68 -46.74 -15.50
N SER A 287 1.82 -46.04 -15.62
CA SER A 287 2.20 -44.98 -14.70
C SER A 287 1.14 -43.86 -14.75
N PRO A 288 0.68 -43.34 -13.60
CA PRO A 288 -0.26 -42.23 -13.58
C PRO A 288 0.34 -41.06 -14.40
N PRO A 289 -0.48 -40.36 -15.20
CA PRO A 289 0.00 -39.22 -15.96
C PRO A 289 0.64 -38.22 -14.98
N PRO A 290 1.83 -37.68 -15.32
CA PRO A 290 2.52 -36.75 -14.44
C PRO A 290 1.57 -35.61 -14.08
N LEU A 291 1.39 -35.37 -12.79
CA LEU A 291 0.59 -34.25 -12.32
C LEU A 291 1.11 -32.96 -12.98
N PRO A 292 0.21 -32.06 -13.43
CA PRO A 292 0.65 -30.80 -14.00
C PRO A 292 1.55 -30.08 -12.99
N PRO A 293 2.66 -29.47 -13.46
CA PRO A 293 3.59 -28.80 -12.56
C PRO A 293 2.84 -27.77 -11.71
N PRO A 294 3.12 -27.70 -10.40
CA PRO A 294 2.42 -26.79 -9.51
C PRO A 294 2.56 -25.34 -10.02
N GLY A 295 1.44 -24.66 -10.23
CA GLY A 295 1.45 -23.27 -10.71
C GLY A 295 2.14 -22.33 -9.73
N CYS A 296 2.56 -21.13 -10.16
CA CYS A 296 3.26 -20.18 -9.27
C CYS A 296 2.45 -19.62 -8.13
N ASP A 297 1.12 -19.74 -8.15
CA ASP A 297 0.30 -19.37 -6.99
C ASP A 297 0.29 -20.49 -5.94
N SER A 298 0.87 -21.66 -6.28
CA SER A 298 1.14 -22.69 -5.29
C SER A 298 2.19 -22.21 -4.31
N GLU A 299 2.10 -22.72 -3.09
CA GLU A 299 3.08 -22.44 -2.06
C GLU A 299 4.53 -22.78 -2.50
N ALA A 300 4.70 -23.85 -3.27
CA ALA A 300 5.99 -24.23 -3.83
C ALA A 300 6.52 -23.20 -4.85
N GLY A 301 5.63 -22.65 -5.67
CA GLY A 301 5.97 -21.60 -6.64
C GLY A 301 6.43 -20.31 -5.95
N VAL A 302 5.66 -19.83 -4.97
CA VAL A 302 6.00 -18.65 -4.17
C VAL A 302 7.33 -18.84 -3.45
N ARG A 303 7.55 -20.01 -2.82
CA ARG A 303 8.84 -20.35 -2.18
C ARG A 303 10.00 -20.30 -3.16
N THR A 304 9.84 -20.92 -4.33
CA THR A 304 10.89 -20.99 -5.35
C THR A 304 11.24 -19.59 -5.86
N MET A 305 10.23 -18.77 -6.13
CA MET A 305 10.43 -17.38 -6.54
C MET A 305 11.13 -16.55 -5.45
N ALA A 306 10.72 -16.71 -4.19
CA ALA A 306 11.33 -16.00 -3.06
C ALA A 306 12.79 -16.42 -2.85
N VAL A 307 13.13 -17.72 -2.98
CA VAL A 307 14.53 -18.19 -2.96
C VAL A 307 15.33 -17.60 -4.12
N GLY A 308 14.74 -17.55 -5.32
CA GLY A 308 15.36 -16.92 -6.49
C GLY A 308 15.67 -15.44 -6.28
N LEU A 309 14.69 -14.67 -5.79
CA LEU A 309 14.84 -13.25 -5.46
C LEU A 309 15.85 -13.01 -4.33
N LEU A 310 15.89 -13.92 -3.35
CA LEU A 310 16.84 -13.88 -2.26
C LEU A 310 18.27 -14.00 -2.78
N GLY A 311 18.53 -15.04 -3.59
CA GLY A 311 19.88 -15.37 -4.09
C GLY A 311 20.38 -14.46 -5.21
N LEU A 312 19.51 -14.05 -6.13
CA LEU A 312 19.93 -13.31 -7.33
C LEU A 312 19.80 -11.80 -7.19
N ALA A 313 18.85 -11.29 -6.39
CA ALA A 313 18.61 -9.85 -6.24
C ALA A 313 19.07 -9.33 -4.88
N THR A 314 18.53 -9.91 -3.82
CA THR A 314 18.56 -9.32 -2.48
C THR A 314 19.94 -9.43 -1.84
N LEU A 315 20.51 -10.64 -1.82
CA LEU A 315 21.84 -10.86 -1.24
C LEU A 315 22.95 -10.13 -2.01
N PRO A 316 23.01 -10.16 -3.36
CA PRO A 316 23.98 -9.38 -4.11
C PRO A 316 23.89 -7.88 -3.83
N ALA A 317 22.68 -7.30 -3.84
CA ALA A 317 22.48 -5.89 -3.54
C ALA A 317 22.92 -5.52 -2.11
N LEU A 318 22.57 -6.37 -1.13
CA LEU A 318 23.00 -6.19 0.25
C LEU A 318 24.53 -6.22 0.37
N LEU A 319 25.18 -7.24 -0.20
CA LEU A 319 26.64 -7.39 -0.16
C LEU A 319 27.37 -6.24 -0.84
N VAL A 320 26.89 -5.80 -2.01
CA VAL A 320 27.46 -4.64 -2.72
C VAL A 320 27.26 -3.37 -1.89
N SER A 321 26.09 -3.16 -1.29
CA SER A 321 25.84 -1.99 -0.43
C SER A 321 26.78 -1.95 0.79
N LEU A 322 26.97 -3.08 1.46
CA LEU A 322 27.86 -3.20 2.62
C LEU A 322 29.32 -3.04 2.21
N PHE A 323 29.71 -3.58 1.06
CA PHE A 323 31.07 -3.41 0.53
C PHE A 323 31.37 -1.95 0.19
N ILE A 324 30.45 -1.27 -0.50
CA ILE A 324 30.58 0.17 -0.83
C ILE A 324 30.61 1.00 0.44
N TRP A 325 29.73 0.70 1.41
CA TRP A 325 29.75 1.37 2.71
C TRP A 325 31.11 1.20 3.38
N TRP A 326 31.60 -0.03 3.50
CA TRP A 326 32.83 -0.32 4.22
C TRP A 326 34.07 0.31 3.54
N ARG A 327 34.13 0.26 2.20
CA ARG A 327 35.30 0.75 1.44
C ARG A 327 35.25 2.24 1.12
N LEU A 328 34.11 2.74 0.66
CA LEU A 328 33.96 4.09 0.15
C LEU A 328 33.33 5.04 1.17
N LYS A 329 32.76 4.50 2.26
CA LYS A 329 32.05 5.27 3.31
C LYS A 329 30.95 6.16 2.74
N ALA A 330 30.31 5.74 1.65
CA ALA A 330 29.24 6.48 0.99
C ALA A 330 27.97 6.54 1.87
N PRO A 331 27.57 7.73 2.36
CA PRO A 331 26.41 7.94 3.22
C PRO A 331 25.09 7.35 2.71
N SER A 332 24.87 7.40 1.39
CA SER A 332 23.63 6.91 0.76
C SER A 332 23.42 5.40 0.91
N MET A 333 24.47 4.64 1.25
CA MET A 333 24.37 3.20 1.47
C MET A 333 23.46 2.85 2.67
N ALA A 334 23.20 3.79 3.58
CA ALA A 334 22.18 3.63 4.62
C ALA A 334 20.81 3.22 4.05
N LEU A 335 20.37 3.88 2.96
CA LEU A 335 19.13 3.54 2.27
C LEU A 335 19.22 2.17 1.59
N ALA A 336 20.29 1.94 0.83
CA ALA A 336 20.47 0.69 0.08
C ALA A 336 20.49 -0.53 1.00
N THR A 337 21.20 -0.45 2.12
CA THR A 337 21.27 -1.50 3.13
C THR A 337 19.92 -1.71 3.81
N PHE A 338 19.21 -0.64 4.22
CA PHE A 338 17.89 -0.77 4.83
C PHE A 338 16.87 -1.46 3.91
N VAL A 339 16.82 -1.04 2.64
CA VAL A 339 15.94 -1.64 1.62
C VAL A 339 16.32 -3.10 1.38
N SER A 340 17.61 -3.42 1.26
CA SER A 340 18.06 -4.80 1.01
C SER A 340 17.79 -5.72 2.20
N VAL A 341 17.98 -5.25 3.45
CA VAL A 341 17.61 -5.99 4.67
C VAL A 341 16.10 -6.19 4.76
N SER A 342 15.30 -5.20 4.34
CA SER A 342 13.84 -5.34 4.32
C SER A 342 13.38 -6.34 3.25
N ALA A 343 13.96 -6.28 2.05
CA ALA A 343 13.72 -7.28 1.00
C ALA A 343 14.15 -8.69 1.44
N LEU A 344 15.23 -8.81 2.22
CA LEU A 344 15.69 -10.06 2.81
C LEU A 344 14.62 -10.64 3.73
N ALA A 345 14.11 -9.83 4.67
CA ALA A 345 13.06 -10.25 5.60
C ALA A 345 11.76 -10.65 4.88
N ILE A 346 11.35 -9.90 3.87
CA ILE A 346 10.15 -10.20 3.07
C ILE A 346 10.30 -11.52 2.31
N ASN A 347 11.45 -11.75 1.65
CA ASN A 347 11.70 -13.00 0.95
C ASN A 347 11.78 -14.20 1.92
N VAL A 348 12.41 -14.03 3.10
CA VAL A 348 12.43 -15.06 4.14
C VAL A 348 11.02 -15.37 4.64
N TYR A 349 10.17 -14.35 4.86
CA TYR A 349 8.77 -14.55 5.22
C TYR A 349 8.01 -15.33 4.13
N ALA A 350 8.18 -14.96 2.86
CA ALA A 350 7.54 -15.66 1.74
C ALA A 350 8.02 -17.12 1.60
N ILE A 351 9.26 -17.44 2.01
CA ILE A 351 9.76 -18.81 2.06
C ILE A 351 9.08 -19.61 3.18
N ILE A 352 8.97 -19.02 4.38
CA ILE A 352 8.41 -19.68 5.56
C ILE A 352 6.89 -19.88 5.40
N ALA A 353 6.17 -18.81 5.04
CA ALA A 353 4.72 -18.74 5.00
C ALA A 353 4.18 -18.33 3.60
N PRO A 354 4.38 -19.16 2.55
CA PRO A 354 4.02 -18.81 1.18
C PRO A 354 2.51 -18.66 0.92
N GLY A 355 1.66 -19.34 1.70
CA GLY A 355 0.20 -19.18 1.62
C GLY A 355 -0.32 -17.89 2.26
N GLY A 356 0.54 -17.14 2.97
CA GLY A 356 0.20 -15.94 3.72
C GLY A 356 0.03 -14.68 2.88
N ALA A 357 -0.43 -14.76 1.63
CA ALA A 357 -0.56 -13.58 0.77
C ALA A 357 -1.46 -12.50 1.39
N ALA A 358 -2.52 -12.90 2.10
CA ALA A 358 -3.39 -12.00 2.85
C ALA A 358 -2.67 -11.34 4.05
N SER A 359 -1.79 -12.07 4.74
CA SER A 359 -1.03 -11.59 5.89
C SER A 359 0.30 -10.93 5.51
N ALA A 360 0.72 -10.99 4.24
CA ALA A 360 1.97 -10.38 3.78
C ALA A 360 1.94 -8.85 3.91
N GLY A 361 0.77 -8.24 3.67
CA GLY A 361 0.56 -6.81 3.89
C GLY A 361 0.80 -6.42 5.35
N ASP A 362 0.19 -7.17 6.27
CA ASP A 362 0.37 -6.96 7.72
C ASP A 362 1.82 -7.17 8.15
N PHE A 363 2.47 -8.24 7.68
CA PHE A 363 3.88 -8.50 7.97
C PHE A 363 4.76 -7.34 7.51
N VAL A 364 4.58 -6.86 6.28
CA VAL A 364 5.35 -5.72 5.73
C VAL A 364 5.13 -4.47 6.58
N GLN A 365 3.90 -4.14 6.92
CA GLN A 365 3.59 -2.99 7.77
C GLN A 365 4.30 -3.06 9.13
N TRP A 366 4.17 -4.17 9.84
CA TRP A 366 4.80 -4.37 11.14
C TRP A 366 6.33 -4.45 11.04
N TRP A 367 6.87 -5.06 9.99
CA TRP A 367 8.30 -5.10 9.74
C TRP A 367 8.87 -3.70 9.55
N PHE A 368 8.31 -2.89 8.64
CA PHE A 368 8.79 -1.52 8.42
C PHE A 368 8.65 -0.63 9.65
N LEU A 369 7.62 -0.85 10.47
CA LEU A 369 7.48 -0.16 11.74
C LEU A 369 8.63 -0.51 12.70
N CYS A 370 8.82 -1.81 12.97
CA CYS A 370 9.82 -2.29 13.92
C CYS A 370 11.25 -2.04 13.44
N ALA A 371 11.54 -2.36 12.17
CA ALA A 371 12.85 -2.15 11.57
C ALA A 371 13.16 -0.65 11.43
N GLY A 372 12.19 0.17 11.02
CA GLY A 372 12.34 1.63 10.96
C GLY A 372 12.63 2.23 12.33
N ALA A 373 11.88 1.82 13.37
CA ALA A 373 12.12 2.25 14.74
C ALA A 373 13.50 1.83 15.26
N ALA A 374 13.88 0.56 15.10
CA ALA A 374 15.19 0.05 15.52
C ALA A 374 16.33 0.76 14.78
N PHE A 375 16.17 1.02 13.49
CA PHE A 375 17.13 1.73 12.66
C PHE A 375 17.31 3.18 13.13
N LEU A 376 16.21 3.89 13.40
CA LEU A 376 16.24 5.25 13.96
C LEU A 376 16.96 5.27 15.32
N LEU A 377 16.56 4.38 16.25
CA LEU A 377 17.18 4.30 17.58
C LEU A 377 18.69 4.03 17.50
N LEU A 378 19.11 3.12 16.61
CA LEU A 378 20.52 2.82 16.37
C LEU A 378 21.28 4.07 15.93
N PHE A 379 20.80 4.77 14.90
CA PHE A 379 21.51 5.93 14.34
C PHE A 379 21.47 7.15 15.25
N ILE A 380 20.39 7.37 16.00
CA ILE A 380 20.33 8.39 17.06
C ILE A 380 21.37 8.09 18.13
N SER A 381 21.42 6.84 18.63
CA SER A 381 22.42 6.45 19.62
C SER A 381 23.85 6.67 19.10
N LEU A 382 24.14 6.26 17.85
CA LEU A 382 25.44 6.49 17.23
C LEU A 382 25.76 7.98 17.07
N LYS A 383 24.77 8.81 16.74
CA LYS A 383 24.91 10.26 16.60
C LYS A 383 25.18 10.95 17.93
N LEU A 384 24.44 10.60 18.98
CA LEU A 384 24.65 11.11 20.35
C LEU A 384 26.04 10.73 20.89
N GLN A 385 26.55 9.55 20.51
CA GLN A 385 27.91 9.10 20.84
C GLN A 385 28.99 9.72 19.93
N ASN A 386 28.62 10.55 18.95
CA ASN A 386 29.53 11.14 17.97
C ASN A 386 30.34 10.09 17.18
N ARG A 387 29.69 8.96 16.84
CA ARG A 387 30.30 7.83 16.10
C ARG A 387 29.96 7.78 14.61
N VAL A 388 28.96 8.56 14.20
CA VAL A 388 28.52 8.67 12.81
C VAL A 388 28.64 10.13 12.37
N ASP A 389 29.06 10.36 11.13
CA ASP A 389 29.11 11.69 10.55
C ASP A 389 27.70 12.22 10.24
N ASN A 390 27.59 13.55 10.11
CA ASN A 390 26.29 14.21 9.91
C ASN A 390 25.61 13.81 8.60
N ILE A 391 26.38 13.45 7.55
CA ILE A 391 25.83 13.15 6.23
C ILE A 391 25.25 11.72 6.24
N THR A 392 25.97 10.75 6.79
CA THR A 392 25.48 9.37 6.98
C THR A 392 24.28 9.36 7.92
N PHE A 393 24.35 10.10 9.04
CA PHE A 393 23.21 10.23 9.95
C PHE A 393 21.98 10.80 9.24
N ARG A 394 22.16 11.82 8.40
CA ARG A 394 21.07 12.41 7.61
C ARG A 394 20.36 11.37 6.74
N TRP A 395 21.11 10.62 5.94
CA TRP A 395 20.52 9.58 5.10
C TRP A 395 19.81 8.51 5.92
N ALA A 396 20.43 8.05 7.01
CA ALA A 396 19.83 7.03 7.86
C ALA A 396 18.54 7.53 8.54
N LEU A 397 18.54 8.78 9.02
CA LEU A 397 17.38 9.41 9.62
C LEU A 397 16.24 9.55 8.62
N ASP A 398 16.52 10.04 7.40
CA ASP A 398 15.51 10.23 6.37
C ASP A 398 14.83 8.89 6.01
N VAL A 399 15.63 7.84 5.79
CA VAL A 399 15.13 6.49 5.46
C VAL A 399 14.31 5.89 6.59
N GLY A 400 14.84 5.95 7.82
CA GLY A 400 14.17 5.44 9.01
C GLY A 400 12.84 6.16 9.25
N CYS A 401 12.79 7.48 9.05
CA CYS A 401 11.58 8.28 9.22
C CYS A 401 10.53 7.93 8.17
N ILE A 402 10.89 7.78 6.89
CA ILE A 402 9.94 7.37 5.83
C ILE A 402 9.37 5.98 6.15
N ALA A 403 10.24 5.02 6.47
CA ALA A 403 9.85 3.66 6.79
C ALA A 403 8.89 3.62 8.00
N TYR A 404 9.28 4.28 9.09
CA TYR A 404 8.50 4.32 10.32
C TYR A 404 7.17 5.05 10.14
N ALA A 405 7.19 6.25 9.55
CA ALA A 405 6.01 7.07 9.35
C ALA A 405 5.02 6.41 8.39
N GLY A 406 5.51 5.89 7.26
CA GLY A 406 4.70 5.19 6.28
C GLY A 406 4.03 3.94 6.87
N ALA A 407 4.78 3.14 7.63
CA ALA A 407 4.23 1.97 8.32
C ALA A 407 3.19 2.35 9.38
N MET A 408 3.45 3.38 10.19
CA MET A 408 2.51 3.84 11.22
C MET A 408 1.21 4.37 10.60
N LEU A 409 1.28 5.13 9.50
CA LEU A 409 0.12 5.57 8.74
C LEU A 409 -0.68 4.40 8.17
N ALA A 410 0.01 3.40 7.61
CA ALA A 410 -0.62 2.20 7.05
C ALA A 410 -1.35 1.38 8.14
N ILE A 411 -0.70 1.12 9.28
CA ILE A 411 -1.28 0.35 10.39
C ILE A 411 -2.49 1.08 10.98
N LEU A 412 -2.37 2.38 11.24
CA LEU A 412 -3.46 3.16 11.82
C LEU A 412 -4.58 3.45 10.82
N HIS A 413 -4.32 3.33 9.51
CA HIS A 413 -5.24 3.73 8.44
C HIS A 413 -5.68 5.20 8.57
N VAL A 414 -4.80 6.07 9.06
CA VAL A 414 -5.02 7.53 9.17
C VAL A 414 -4.62 8.17 7.83
N PRO A 415 -5.43 9.07 7.23
CA PRO A 415 -6.59 9.77 7.79
C PRO A 415 -7.96 9.10 7.53
N PHE A 416 -8.00 7.85 7.06
CA PHE A 416 -9.25 7.21 6.59
C PHE A 416 -10.12 6.58 7.69
N THR A 417 -9.67 6.60 8.94
CA THR A 417 -10.39 6.01 10.09
C THR A 417 -11.01 7.08 10.99
N ASP A 418 -12.26 6.87 11.41
CA ASP A 418 -12.95 7.74 12.39
C ASP A 418 -12.66 7.35 13.85
N MET A 419 -11.93 6.26 14.12
CA MET A 419 -11.75 5.74 15.48
C MET A 419 -10.85 6.65 16.34
N ALA A 420 -11.41 7.31 17.35
CA ALA A 420 -10.71 8.30 18.18
C ALA A 420 -9.38 7.82 18.79
N TRP A 421 -9.32 6.58 19.29
CA TRP A 421 -8.10 6.03 19.90
C TRP A 421 -6.93 5.93 18.92
N ARG A 422 -7.19 5.66 17.63
CA ARG A 422 -6.14 5.56 16.60
C ARG A 422 -5.44 6.91 16.39
N TRP A 423 -6.19 7.99 16.54
CA TRP A 423 -5.64 9.34 16.46
C TRP A 423 -4.87 9.73 17.72
N VAL A 424 -5.29 9.26 18.91
CA VAL A 424 -4.46 9.43 20.11
C VAL A 424 -3.14 8.69 19.93
N VAL A 425 -3.17 7.44 19.46
CA VAL A 425 -1.96 6.66 19.17
C VAL A 425 -1.11 7.39 18.13
N TYR A 426 -1.70 7.87 17.03
CA TYR A 426 -1.04 8.67 16.00
C TYR A 426 -0.24 9.86 16.55
N GLN A 427 -0.79 10.60 17.52
CA GLN A 427 -0.09 11.72 18.15
C GLN A 427 1.17 11.27 18.90
N PHE A 428 1.03 10.23 19.72
CA PHE A 428 2.12 9.76 20.58
C PHE A 428 3.16 8.92 19.83
N THR A 429 2.76 8.22 18.78
CA THR A 429 3.66 7.34 18.03
C THR A 429 4.19 7.99 16.76
N LEU A 430 3.50 8.93 16.13
CA LEU A 430 4.02 9.60 14.92
C LEU A 430 4.47 11.03 15.20
N LEU A 431 3.56 11.91 15.64
CA LEU A 431 3.87 13.34 15.74
C LEU A 431 4.98 13.60 16.76
N LEU A 432 4.82 13.12 18.00
CA LEU A 432 5.77 13.37 19.07
C LEU A 432 7.18 12.82 18.75
N PRO A 433 7.34 11.58 18.26
CA PRO A 433 8.66 11.09 17.86
C PRO A 433 9.25 11.89 16.71
N MET A 434 8.48 12.29 15.69
CA MET A 434 9.02 13.09 14.58
C MET A 434 9.49 14.48 15.04
N LEU A 435 8.80 15.11 15.99
CA LEU A 435 9.25 16.35 16.61
C LEU A 435 10.53 16.16 17.43
N LEU A 436 10.62 15.10 18.24
CA LEU A 436 11.84 14.78 18.99
C LEU A 436 13.01 14.50 18.05
N LEU A 437 12.78 13.75 16.97
CA LEU A 437 13.78 13.48 15.93
C LEU A 437 14.22 14.77 15.24
N SER A 438 13.29 15.69 14.94
CA SER A 438 13.64 17.00 14.38
C SER A 438 14.53 17.81 15.33
N ALA A 439 14.26 17.78 16.63
CA ALA A 439 15.09 18.45 17.63
C ALA A 439 16.49 17.81 17.72
N VAL A 440 16.58 16.48 17.75
CA VAL A 440 17.87 15.77 17.75
C VAL A 440 18.66 16.09 16.48
N ALA A 441 17.95 16.21 15.37
CA ALA A 441 18.52 16.50 14.07
C ALA A 441 18.70 18.00 13.80
N ALA A 442 18.42 18.90 14.75
CA ALA A 442 18.55 20.35 14.58
C ALA A 442 19.98 20.78 14.20
N SER A 443 20.99 20.05 14.69
CA SER A 443 22.40 20.24 14.32
C SER A 443 22.75 19.75 12.92
N THR A 444 21.84 19.00 12.29
CA THR A 444 21.99 18.47 10.93
C THR A 444 21.06 19.21 9.99
N THR A 445 21.45 19.36 8.74
CA THR A 445 20.63 20.04 7.71
C THR A 445 19.45 19.18 7.23
N THR A 446 18.90 18.32 8.08
CA THR A 446 17.78 17.44 7.75
C THR A 446 16.45 18.12 8.01
N GLY A 447 15.67 18.28 6.94
CA GLY A 447 14.31 18.80 7.04
C GLY A 447 13.25 17.70 7.14
N LEU A 448 13.56 16.44 6.82
CA LEU A 448 12.51 15.43 6.59
C LEU A 448 11.69 15.08 7.84
N PRO A 449 12.27 14.88 9.04
CA PRO A 449 11.46 14.63 10.24
C PRO A 449 10.53 15.80 10.54
N LEU A 450 10.99 17.05 10.34
CA LEU A 450 10.18 18.25 10.50
C LEU A 450 9.07 18.34 9.45
N VAL A 451 9.36 17.97 8.20
CA VAL A 451 8.36 17.88 7.12
C VAL A 451 7.30 16.82 7.44
N LEU A 452 7.69 15.65 7.94
CA LEU A 452 6.77 14.58 8.34
C LEU A 452 5.94 14.97 9.57
N ALA A 453 6.54 15.65 10.56
CA ALA A 453 5.81 16.23 11.68
C ALA A 453 4.81 17.29 11.21
N SER A 454 5.20 18.16 10.27
CA SER A 454 4.30 19.17 9.68
C SER A 454 3.16 18.53 8.90
N ALA A 455 3.44 17.48 8.13
CA ALA A 455 2.43 16.69 7.45
C ALA A 455 1.47 16.03 8.45
N ALA A 456 1.97 15.59 9.61
CA ALA A 456 1.13 15.02 10.66
C ALA A 456 0.19 16.06 11.29
N VAL A 457 0.71 17.25 11.63
CA VAL A 457 -0.12 18.37 12.10
C VAL A 457 -1.16 18.79 11.05
N PHE A 458 -0.79 18.76 9.76
CA PHE A 458 -1.72 19.03 8.67
C PHE A 458 -2.86 17.99 8.62
N VAL A 459 -2.54 16.70 8.78
CA VAL A 459 -3.54 15.62 8.83
C VAL A 459 -4.47 15.76 10.03
N ASP A 460 -3.96 16.19 11.19
CA ASP A 460 -4.79 16.48 12.36
C ASP A 460 -5.70 17.69 12.15
N ALA A 461 -5.18 18.76 11.54
CA ALA A 461 -5.96 19.92 11.20
C ALA A 461 -7.07 19.59 10.19
N TRP A 462 -6.76 18.76 9.20
CA TRP A 462 -7.75 18.23 8.26
C TRP A 462 -8.85 17.44 8.96
N ARG A 463 -8.51 16.59 9.94
CA ARG A 463 -9.54 15.91 10.74
C ARG A 463 -10.37 16.90 11.54
N LEU A 464 -9.74 17.86 12.20
CA LEU A 464 -10.42 18.86 12.99
C LEU A 464 -11.44 19.64 12.14
N THR A 465 -11.11 19.95 10.88
CA THR A 465 -12.06 20.58 9.97
C THR A 465 -13.19 19.64 9.56
N VAL A 466 -12.92 18.34 9.34
CA VAL A 466 -13.98 17.33 9.10
C VAL A 466 -14.93 17.20 10.30
N GLU A 467 -14.43 17.21 11.54
CA GLU A 467 -15.31 17.15 12.71
C GLU A 467 -16.06 18.47 12.93
N LEU A 468 -15.43 19.61 12.66
CA LEU A 468 -16.08 20.92 12.74
C LEU A 468 -17.20 21.06 11.70
N THR A 469 -16.99 20.59 10.47
CA THR A 469 -18.03 20.57 9.43
C THR A 469 -19.18 19.65 9.80
N ARG A 470 -18.91 18.49 10.43
CA ARG A 470 -19.95 17.62 10.98
C ARG A 470 -20.79 18.31 12.05
N LEU A 471 -20.20 19.20 12.87
CA LEU A 471 -20.92 19.99 13.88
C LEU A 471 -21.72 21.15 13.27
N LEU A 472 -21.22 21.80 12.22
CA LEU A 472 -21.85 22.96 11.57
C LEU A 472 -22.94 22.60 10.53
N GLY A 473 -23.06 21.32 10.16
CA GLY A 473 -24.01 20.83 9.17
C GLY A 473 -23.60 21.13 7.71
N SER A 474 -24.45 20.75 6.74
CA SER A 474 -24.16 20.84 5.29
C SER A 474 -24.35 22.25 4.70
N SER A 475 -23.97 23.29 5.44
CA SER A 475 -24.11 24.68 5.02
C SER A 475 -22.86 25.19 4.31
N SER A 476 -23.00 26.20 3.45
CA SER A 476 -21.87 26.92 2.85
C SER A 476 -20.89 27.48 3.90
N LEU A 477 -21.38 27.72 5.12
CA LEU A 477 -20.60 28.15 6.27
C LEU A 477 -19.60 27.08 6.72
N ALA A 478 -19.92 25.78 6.60
CA ALA A 478 -19.01 24.69 6.93
C ALA A 478 -17.81 24.64 5.97
N THR A 479 -18.04 24.89 4.68
CA THR A 479 -16.97 24.99 3.67
C THR A 479 -16.07 26.20 3.97
N LEU A 480 -16.65 27.37 4.27
CA LEU A 480 -15.89 28.56 4.63
C LEU A 480 -15.05 28.33 5.89
N ALA A 481 -15.64 27.75 6.94
CA ALA A 481 -14.95 27.41 8.19
C ALA A 481 -13.77 26.46 7.94
N THR A 482 -13.92 25.48 7.04
CA THR A 482 -12.85 24.55 6.66
C THR A 482 -11.67 25.27 6.02
N VAL A 483 -11.94 26.13 5.03
CA VAL A 483 -10.89 26.89 4.32
C VAL A 483 -10.17 27.84 5.27
N VAL A 484 -10.90 28.53 6.15
CA VAL A 484 -10.33 29.44 7.15
C VAL A 484 -9.46 28.67 8.14
N MET A 485 -9.93 27.55 8.68
CA MET A 485 -9.16 26.74 9.63
C MET A 485 -7.88 26.17 9.01
N LEU A 486 -7.94 25.62 7.78
CA LEU A 486 -6.75 25.15 7.08
C LEU A 486 -5.77 26.30 6.78
N GLY A 487 -6.28 27.48 6.41
CA GLY A 487 -5.47 28.67 6.20
C GLY A 487 -4.76 29.14 7.47
N LEU A 488 -5.47 29.17 8.61
CA LEU A 488 -4.91 29.51 9.92
C LEU A 488 -3.84 28.51 10.36
N VAL A 489 -4.09 27.21 10.20
CA VAL A 489 -3.10 26.17 10.52
C VAL A 489 -1.88 26.29 9.61
N GLY A 490 -2.06 26.52 8.31
CA GLY A 490 -0.95 26.74 7.38
C GLY A 490 -0.09 27.92 7.80
N LEU A 491 -0.70 29.03 8.19
CA LEU A 491 0.00 30.21 8.70
C LEU A 491 0.73 29.92 10.02
N LEU A 492 0.11 29.19 10.96
CA LEU A 492 0.75 28.75 12.21
C LEU A 492 1.96 27.84 11.94
N LEU A 493 1.88 26.92 10.99
CA LEU A 493 3.01 26.06 10.60
C LEU A 493 4.17 26.88 10.02
N VAL A 494 3.88 27.91 9.21
CA VAL A 494 4.92 28.82 8.69
C VAL A 494 5.58 29.59 9.85
N PHE A 495 4.80 30.15 10.77
CA PHE A 495 5.35 30.83 11.94
C PHE A 495 6.15 29.91 12.85
N ALA A 496 5.68 28.67 13.07
CA ALA A 496 6.40 27.66 13.83
C ALA A 496 7.73 27.27 13.14
N GLY A 497 7.74 27.13 11.81
CA GLY A 497 8.95 26.88 11.03
C GLY A 497 9.97 28.03 11.13
N LEU A 498 9.52 29.28 11.03
CA LEU A 498 10.36 30.46 11.23
C LEU A 498 10.89 30.56 12.67
N ALA A 499 10.05 30.26 13.66
CA ALA A 499 10.44 30.23 15.07
C ALA A 499 11.47 29.12 15.33
N TYR A 500 11.28 27.94 14.75
CA TYR A 500 12.23 26.84 14.81
C TYR A 500 13.58 27.23 14.20
N ASP A 501 13.59 27.82 12.99
CA ASP A 501 14.84 28.24 12.34
C ASP A 501 15.63 29.27 13.17
N ARG A 502 14.93 30.19 13.85
CA ARG A 502 15.55 31.16 14.77
C ARG A 502 16.16 30.52 16.03
N HIS A 503 15.63 29.39 16.50
CA HIS A 503 16.05 28.76 17.75
C HIS A 503 16.83 27.44 17.54
N LYS A 504 17.04 26.99 16.29
CA LYS A 504 17.65 25.69 15.99
C LYS A 504 19.03 25.51 16.62
N ASP A 505 19.84 26.57 16.70
CA ASP A 505 21.18 26.51 17.29
C ASP A 505 21.11 26.33 18.81
N ASN A 506 20.14 26.99 19.47
CA ASN A 506 19.88 26.81 20.90
C ASN A 506 19.34 25.41 21.20
N ILE A 507 18.45 24.89 20.35
CA ILE A 507 17.92 23.53 20.46
C ILE A 507 19.05 22.52 20.28
N ALA A 508 19.90 22.70 19.26
CA ALA A 508 21.06 21.85 19.03
C ALA A 508 22.01 21.84 20.24
N ALA A 509 22.33 23.01 20.81
CA ALA A 509 23.16 23.11 22.00
C ALA A 509 22.52 22.42 23.22
N ALA A 510 21.21 22.55 23.41
CA ALA A 510 20.49 21.88 24.49
C ALA A 510 20.49 20.35 24.32
N VAL A 511 20.26 19.85 23.11
CA VAL A 511 20.36 18.42 22.79
C VAL A 511 21.79 17.92 23.01
N ASP A 512 22.81 18.66 22.59
CA ASP A 512 24.20 18.29 22.79
C ASP A 512 24.58 18.23 24.27
N ALA A 513 24.05 19.14 25.11
CA ALA A 513 24.24 19.11 26.55
C ALA A 513 23.55 17.90 27.21
N VAL A 514 22.35 17.54 26.75
CA VAL A 514 21.67 16.31 27.19
C VAL A 514 22.46 15.07 26.74
N ALA A 515 22.94 15.05 25.51
CA ALA A 515 23.77 13.97 24.96
C ALA A 515 25.08 13.81 25.74
N GLU A 516 25.73 14.90 26.13
CA GLU A 516 26.93 14.88 26.94
C GLU A 516 26.67 14.33 28.35
N ARG A 517 25.56 14.70 28.98
CA ARG A 517 25.17 14.16 30.28
C ARG A 517 24.80 12.67 30.21
N ALA A 518 24.03 12.26 29.21
CA ALA A 518 23.53 10.90 29.07
C ALA A 518 24.57 9.92 28.51
N CYS A 519 25.40 10.37 27.56
CA CYS A 519 26.34 9.52 26.81
C CYS A 519 27.81 9.91 27.01
N GLY A 520 28.13 10.83 27.92
CA GLY A 520 29.48 11.35 28.16
C GLY A 520 30.59 10.29 28.23
N PRO A 521 30.41 9.17 28.97
CA PRO A 521 31.44 8.13 29.04
C PRO A 521 31.74 7.44 27.70
N TRP A 522 30.79 7.44 26.76
CA TRP A 522 30.88 6.68 25.50
C TRP A 522 31.05 7.58 24.27
N ARG A 523 30.90 8.90 24.45
CA ARG A 523 31.00 9.90 23.38
C ARG A 523 32.46 10.06 22.96
N LYS A 524 32.73 9.90 21.66
CA LYS A 524 34.05 10.25 21.12
C LYS A 524 34.21 11.77 21.18
N ARG A 525 35.26 12.23 21.87
CA ARG A 525 35.60 13.66 21.91
C ARG A 525 35.73 14.17 20.47
N PRO A 526 35.11 15.30 20.11
CA PRO A 526 35.36 15.93 18.83
C PRO A 526 36.88 16.13 18.69
N PRO A 527 37.45 15.98 17.48
CA PRO A 527 38.80 16.45 17.26
C PRO A 527 38.87 17.93 17.70
N PRO A 528 39.94 18.37 18.36
CA PRO A 528 40.09 19.77 18.70
C PRO A 528 39.89 20.60 17.41
N PRO A 529 39.22 21.76 17.49
CA PRO A 529 39.10 22.64 16.32
C PRO A 529 40.51 22.85 15.76
N PRO A 530 40.70 22.83 14.43
CA PRO A 530 42.01 23.02 13.83
C PRO A 530 42.60 24.28 14.46
N GLU A 531 43.75 24.11 15.14
CA GLU A 531 44.46 25.21 15.78
C GLU A 531 44.50 26.34 14.76
N PRO A 532 43.97 27.54 15.06
CA PRO A 532 43.84 28.60 14.06
C PRO A 532 45.21 28.80 13.50
N THR A 533 45.46 28.25 12.30
CA THR A 533 46.79 28.14 11.73
C THR A 533 47.26 29.56 11.73
N HIS A 534 48.17 29.90 12.67
CA HIS A 534 48.65 31.26 12.83
C HIS A 534 48.98 31.66 11.42
N ALA A 535 48.17 32.55 10.85
CA ALA A 535 48.26 32.89 9.45
C ALA A 535 49.69 33.36 9.33
N SER A 536 50.55 32.45 8.85
CA SER A 536 51.95 32.72 8.73
C SER A 536 51.91 33.90 7.81
N ALA A 537 52.31 35.05 8.34
CA ALA A 537 52.31 36.31 7.64
C ALA A 537 53.25 36.08 6.46
N SER A 538 52.70 35.52 5.40
CA SER A 538 53.31 35.27 4.13
C SER A 538 53.41 36.65 3.55
N ALA A 539 54.49 37.32 3.95
CA ALA A 539 54.95 38.58 3.43
C ALA A 539 54.74 38.55 1.92
N SER A 540 53.90 39.47 1.44
CA SER A 540 53.57 39.61 0.04
C SER A 540 54.85 39.76 -0.77
N ARG A 541 55.33 38.68 -1.39
CA ARG A 541 56.28 38.79 -2.48
C ARG A 541 55.49 39.26 -3.70
N ALA A 542 55.54 40.56 -3.92
CA ALA A 542 55.00 41.20 -5.11
C ALA A 542 55.53 40.49 -6.38
N PRO A 543 54.69 40.22 -7.37
CA PRO A 543 55.13 39.64 -8.63
C PRO A 543 56.06 40.64 -9.34
N LYS A 544 57.29 40.23 -9.61
CA LYS A 544 58.19 40.95 -10.53
C LYS A 544 57.61 40.85 -11.93
N VAL A 545 57.15 41.98 -12.45
CA VAL A 545 56.86 42.19 -13.88
C VAL A 545 58.20 42.21 -14.62
N LEU A 546 58.41 41.26 -15.53
CA LEU A 546 59.47 41.32 -16.53
C LEU A 546 58.89 42.02 -17.76
N VAL A 547 59.49 43.16 -18.11
CA VAL A 547 59.36 43.85 -19.40
C VAL A 547 60.49 43.40 -20.30
#